data_AF-A0A9D7X0E6-F1
#
_entry.id   AF-A0A9D7X0E6-F1
#
_cell.length_a   1.000
_cell.length_b   1.000
_cell.length_c   1.000
_cell.angle_alpha   90.00
_cell.angle_beta   90.00
_cell.angle_gamma   90.00
#
_symmetry.space_group_name_H-M   'P 1'
#
loop_
_entity.id
_entity.type
_entity.pdbx_description
1 polymer ?
#
loop_
_entity_poly.entity_id
_entity_poly.type
_entity_poly.pdbx_seq_one_letter_code
_entity_poly.pdbx_strand_id
1 'polypeptide(L)'
;VNPRPVVTNAVTSFSQCNNATTAILLQADVTGSTFAWRAFASSANLSGFSNGAGATITQTLVNNGYDIDSVTYRVAATANSCPGDSTDFIVVVFPVADVIFTPPSQSLCSGETTGLAITSNVDSTSFTWTASGSSPDVSGYASGSGNLIQQTLFNAGYLIPTVTYTVTPVANGCTGTSNNVVVEVYPLPVVSMTICFDTLMTSEYRPFELKGANPPGGVYSGTGVSNGQFFPAIADTGRHTITYYYANTYGCDGLDSLHITVVNPVSHNCGDTVNDIRDNQTYPTVDINGQCWMAANLNFGNVIASAQMQRDNCVNEKYCINDNPANCNSYGGLYHWNEIMRYTETNGAQGFCPAGWHIPTETDWTILFNFYISSGFAGSALKASGYSGFNALLEGIRFHNTVWRFRTTDVVLNSTIYWSSTKHGPDKAWSHGINEVVFETDYTPSVSFYPSQWTNTFLVRCIRD
;
A
#
# COMPACT_ATOMS: atom_id res chain seq x y z
N VAL A 1 -46.12 78.86 38.21
CA VAL A 1 -46.23 77.39 38.03
C VAL A 1 -44.97 76.95 37.36
N ASN A 2 -44.18 76.05 37.97
CA ASN A 2 -42.98 75.52 37.34
C ASN A 2 -43.40 74.45 36.31
N PRO A 3 -42.88 74.48 35.08
CA PRO A 3 -43.24 73.49 34.06
C PRO A 3 -42.71 72.11 34.46
N ARG A 4 -43.52 71.08 34.23
CA ARG A 4 -43.14 69.68 34.42
C ARG A 4 -42.41 69.21 33.17
N PRO A 5 -41.13 68.80 33.25
CA PRO A 5 -40.38 68.40 32.06
C PRO A 5 -40.90 67.07 31.50
N VAL A 6 -40.91 66.96 30.18
CA VAL A 6 -41.25 65.75 29.42
C VAL A 6 -40.01 65.33 28.63
N VAL A 7 -39.67 64.04 28.67
CA VAL A 7 -38.60 63.48 27.83
C VAL A 7 -39.04 63.54 26.37
N THR A 8 -38.24 64.19 25.51
CA THR A 8 -38.60 64.50 24.11
C THR A 8 -37.87 63.66 23.07
N ASN A 9 -37.09 62.66 23.50
CA ASN A 9 -36.38 61.75 22.61
C ASN A 9 -37.33 61.07 21.62
N ALA A 10 -37.05 61.21 20.32
CA ALA A 10 -37.83 60.56 19.26
C ALA A 10 -37.54 59.04 19.14
N VAL A 11 -36.38 58.59 19.62
CA VAL A 11 -35.95 57.18 19.60
C VAL A 11 -35.67 56.73 21.02
N THR A 12 -36.34 55.66 21.43
CA THR A 12 -36.21 55.04 22.76
C THR A 12 -35.85 53.56 22.70
N SER A 13 -35.70 52.98 21.51
CA SER A 13 -35.27 51.59 21.32
C SER A 13 -33.98 51.55 20.53
N PHE A 14 -33.01 50.79 21.05
CA PHE A 14 -31.68 50.62 20.50
C PHE A 14 -31.32 49.14 20.48
N SER A 15 -30.41 48.76 19.58
CA SER A 15 -29.83 47.42 19.53
C SER A 15 -28.33 47.53 19.37
N GLN A 16 -27.58 46.67 20.06
CA GLN A 16 -26.13 46.67 19.99
C GLN A 16 -25.55 45.27 20.18
N CYS A 17 -24.32 45.08 19.69
CA CYS A 17 -23.56 43.86 19.95
C CYS A 17 -23.09 43.80 21.41
N ASN A 18 -22.77 42.59 21.86
CA ASN A 18 -22.16 42.37 23.15
C ASN A 18 -20.88 43.22 23.33
N ASN A 19 -20.64 43.73 24.55
CA ASN A 19 -19.54 44.64 24.89
C ASN A 19 -19.53 45.99 24.14
N ALA A 20 -20.59 46.36 23.43
CA ALA A 20 -20.73 47.71 22.90
C ALA A 20 -21.12 48.70 24.01
N THR A 21 -20.58 49.92 23.91
CA THR A 21 -20.90 51.01 24.83
C THR A 21 -22.10 51.78 24.31
N THR A 22 -23.13 51.91 25.15
CA THR A 22 -24.30 52.76 24.88
C THR A 22 -23.90 54.23 24.81
N ALA A 23 -24.66 55.02 24.06
CA ALA A 23 -24.46 56.48 23.96
C ALA A 23 -25.82 57.19 23.79
N ILE A 24 -26.71 57.00 24.78
CA ILE A 24 -28.07 57.53 24.70
C ILE A 24 -28.08 58.94 25.25
N LEU A 25 -28.18 59.94 24.36
CA LEU A 25 -28.35 61.34 24.75
C LEU A 25 -29.79 61.60 25.18
N LEU A 26 -29.99 62.13 26.39
CA LEU A 26 -31.31 62.40 26.95
C LEU A 26 -31.73 63.85 26.67
N GLN A 27 -32.98 64.03 26.24
CA GLN A 27 -33.54 65.33 25.87
C GLN A 27 -34.87 65.55 26.57
N ALA A 28 -35.15 66.81 26.92
CA ALA A 28 -36.42 67.23 27.50
C ALA A 28 -36.86 68.58 26.91
N ASP A 29 -38.15 68.88 27.00
CA ASP A 29 -38.77 70.12 26.53
C ASP A 29 -38.39 71.36 27.37
N VAL A 30 -38.02 71.17 28.64
CA VAL A 30 -37.58 72.26 29.53
C VAL A 30 -36.05 72.35 29.56
N THR A 31 -35.50 73.47 29.08
CA THR A 31 -34.06 73.76 29.10
C THR A 31 -33.51 73.72 30.54
N GLY A 32 -32.35 73.08 30.72
CA GLY A 32 -31.71 72.92 32.04
C GLY A 32 -32.25 71.76 32.88
N SER A 33 -33.10 70.90 32.31
CA SER A 33 -33.52 69.65 32.95
C SER A 33 -32.34 68.75 33.27
N THR A 34 -32.35 68.13 34.45
CA THR A 34 -31.44 67.03 34.81
C THR A 34 -32.17 65.69 34.68
N PHE A 35 -31.43 64.60 34.47
CA PHE A 35 -32.01 63.27 34.31
C PHE A 35 -31.43 62.28 35.31
N ALA A 36 -32.27 61.36 35.78
CA ALA A 36 -31.89 60.18 36.54
C ALA A 36 -32.61 58.96 35.99
N TRP A 37 -31.99 57.78 36.10
CA TRP A 37 -32.56 56.54 35.59
C TRP A 37 -32.35 55.36 36.53
N ARG A 38 -33.29 54.41 36.43
CA ARG A 38 -33.14 53.07 37.00
C ARG A 38 -33.01 52.05 35.88
N ALA A 39 -32.04 51.14 36.00
CA ALA A 39 -31.75 50.12 35.00
C ALA A 39 -32.31 48.76 35.45
N PHE A 40 -32.92 48.03 34.52
CA PHE A 40 -33.51 46.72 34.72
C PHE A 40 -33.08 45.79 33.58
N ALA A 41 -32.62 44.57 33.90
CA ALA A 41 -32.30 43.57 32.90
C ALA A 41 -33.47 42.61 32.64
N SER A 42 -33.61 42.12 31.41
CA SER A 42 -34.56 41.06 31.04
C SER A 42 -34.17 39.69 31.60
N SER A 43 -32.88 39.44 31.82
CA SER A 43 -32.36 38.16 32.31
C SER A 43 -31.18 38.35 33.28
N ALA A 44 -30.79 37.26 33.93
CA ALA A 44 -29.60 37.20 34.77
C ALA A 44 -28.27 37.15 33.99
N ASN A 45 -28.33 36.95 32.66
CA ASN A 45 -27.14 36.87 31.80
C ASN A 45 -26.56 38.24 31.46
N LEU A 46 -27.31 39.31 31.72
CA LEU A 46 -26.89 40.68 31.47
C LEU A 46 -26.05 41.25 32.62
N SER A 47 -25.01 42.00 32.28
CA SER A 47 -24.21 42.78 33.22
C SER A 47 -23.69 44.08 32.58
N GLY A 48 -22.96 44.89 33.34
CA GLY A 48 -22.41 46.16 32.86
C GLY A 48 -23.39 47.34 32.84
N PHE A 49 -24.62 47.13 33.34
CA PHE A 49 -25.61 48.19 33.55
C PHE A 49 -25.69 48.64 35.01
N SER A 50 -26.09 49.89 35.24
CA SER A 50 -26.30 50.43 36.60
C SER A 50 -27.28 51.61 36.61
N ASN A 51 -27.87 51.88 37.77
CA ASN A 51 -28.63 53.11 38.00
C ASN A 51 -27.68 54.32 37.92
N GLY A 52 -28.17 55.46 37.44
CA GLY A 52 -27.31 56.63 37.25
C GLY A 52 -28.08 57.92 37.04
N ALA A 53 -27.33 58.99 36.82
CA ALA A 53 -27.83 60.33 36.51
C ALA A 53 -26.85 61.04 35.58
N GLY A 54 -27.34 61.98 34.77
CA GLY A 54 -26.55 62.71 33.79
C GLY A 54 -27.30 62.95 32.49
N ALA A 55 -26.69 63.68 31.56
CA ALA A 55 -27.30 63.98 30.26
C ALA A 55 -27.22 62.82 29.24
N THR A 56 -26.37 61.83 29.50
CA THR A 56 -26.13 60.69 28.59
C THR A 56 -26.02 59.40 29.38
N ILE A 57 -26.62 58.31 28.88
CA ILE A 57 -26.39 56.96 29.37
C ILE A 57 -25.26 56.34 28.57
N THR A 58 -24.12 56.13 29.25
CA THR A 58 -22.91 55.55 28.68
C THR A 58 -22.46 54.35 29.52
N GLN A 59 -22.88 53.16 29.11
CA GLN A 59 -22.64 51.89 29.80
C GLN A 59 -22.29 50.79 28.79
N THR A 60 -21.28 49.98 29.12
CA THR A 60 -20.85 48.84 28.31
C THR A 60 -21.63 47.62 28.76
N LEU A 61 -22.54 47.14 27.91
CA LEU A 61 -23.45 46.05 28.28
C LEU A 61 -22.88 44.70 27.84
N VAL A 62 -22.98 43.72 28.74
CA VAL A 62 -22.52 42.36 28.49
C VAL A 62 -23.68 41.39 28.56
N ASN A 63 -23.90 40.59 27.52
CA ASN A 63 -24.78 39.43 27.47
C ASN A 63 -23.93 38.15 27.47
N ASN A 64 -23.97 37.39 28.57
CA ASN A 64 -23.24 36.13 28.74
C ASN A 64 -24.06 34.89 28.33
N GLY A 65 -25.30 35.07 27.85
CA GLY A 65 -26.17 33.99 27.38
C GLY A 65 -26.15 33.86 25.86
N TYR A 66 -27.03 32.99 25.36
CA TYR A 66 -27.20 32.74 23.92
C TYR A 66 -28.51 33.28 23.35
N ASP A 67 -29.37 33.82 24.22
CA ASP A 67 -30.64 34.46 23.85
C ASP A 67 -30.46 35.98 23.68
N ILE A 68 -31.36 36.58 22.90
CA ILE A 68 -31.45 38.03 22.77
C ILE A 68 -32.07 38.60 24.05
N ASP A 69 -31.30 39.44 24.75
CA ASP A 69 -31.71 40.07 26.00
C ASP A 69 -31.72 41.60 25.89
N SER A 70 -32.33 42.30 26.86
CA SER A 70 -32.40 43.76 26.87
C SER A 70 -32.25 44.38 28.26
N VAL A 71 -31.66 45.58 28.28
CA VAL A 71 -31.64 46.47 29.44
C VAL A 71 -32.65 47.59 29.23
N THR A 72 -33.57 47.76 30.17
CA THR A 72 -34.53 48.87 30.21
C THR A 72 -34.06 49.93 31.18
N TYR A 73 -33.83 51.14 30.68
CA TYR A 73 -33.55 52.33 31.47
C TYR A 73 -34.84 53.15 31.62
N ARG A 74 -35.38 53.19 32.84
CA ARG A 74 -36.51 54.04 33.19
C ARG A 74 -36.00 55.41 33.58
N VAL A 75 -36.11 56.38 32.67
CA VAL A 75 -35.54 57.74 32.80
C VAL A 75 -36.62 58.72 33.26
N ALA A 76 -36.31 59.57 34.23
CA ALA A 76 -37.14 60.72 34.60
C ALA A 76 -36.33 62.02 34.50
N ALA A 77 -36.92 63.04 33.87
CA ALA A 77 -36.37 64.39 33.83
C ALA A 77 -36.84 65.22 35.04
N THR A 78 -36.01 66.13 35.54
CA THR A 78 -36.37 67.06 36.63
C THR A 78 -35.93 68.47 36.26
N ALA A 79 -36.84 69.43 36.36
CA ALA A 79 -36.58 70.85 36.14
C ALA A 79 -37.20 71.66 37.26
N ASN A 80 -36.46 72.63 37.83
CA ASN A 80 -36.95 73.51 38.89
C ASN A 80 -37.61 72.76 40.08
N SER A 81 -37.01 71.63 40.47
CA SER A 81 -37.50 70.73 41.54
C SER A 81 -38.85 70.04 41.26
N CYS A 82 -39.33 70.04 40.01
CA CYS A 82 -40.53 69.34 39.57
C CYS A 82 -40.15 68.11 38.72
N PRO A 83 -40.41 66.87 39.20
CA PRO A 83 -40.12 65.67 38.43
C PRO A 83 -41.17 65.42 37.33
N GLY A 84 -40.68 65.06 36.15
CA GLY A 84 -41.45 64.61 35.00
C GLY A 84 -42.00 63.19 35.14
N ASP A 85 -42.78 62.74 34.16
CA ASP A 85 -43.12 61.31 34.02
C ASP A 85 -41.89 60.52 33.55
N SER A 86 -41.85 59.23 33.90
CA SER A 86 -40.76 58.36 33.47
C SER A 86 -40.99 57.82 32.06
N THR A 87 -39.94 57.77 31.24
CA THR A 87 -39.93 57.16 29.90
C THR A 87 -38.91 56.02 29.87
N ASP A 88 -39.29 54.88 29.29
CA ASP A 88 -38.43 53.70 29.19
C ASP A 88 -37.60 53.76 27.88
N PHE A 89 -36.29 53.60 28.03
CA PHE A 89 -35.34 53.41 26.93
C PHE A 89 -34.88 51.95 26.96
N ILE A 90 -35.07 51.22 25.87
CA ILE A 90 -34.76 49.79 25.79
C ILE A 90 -33.53 49.60 24.91
N VAL A 91 -32.51 48.95 25.45
CA VAL A 91 -31.31 48.55 24.71
C VAL A 91 -31.28 47.03 24.60
N VAL A 92 -31.51 46.52 23.39
CA VAL A 92 -31.35 45.11 23.05
C VAL A 92 -29.85 44.80 22.91
N VAL A 93 -29.38 43.76 23.57
CA VAL A 93 -27.98 43.32 23.58
C VAL A 93 -27.91 41.94 22.95
N PHE A 94 -27.39 41.86 21.72
CA PHE A 94 -27.24 40.60 21.01
C PHE A 94 -26.15 39.73 21.64
N PRO A 95 -26.37 38.41 21.78
CA PRO A 95 -25.38 37.46 22.30
C PRO A 95 -24.21 37.27 21.31
N VAL A 96 -23.13 36.66 21.77
CA VAL A 96 -21.96 36.34 20.93
C VAL A 96 -22.10 34.92 20.41
N ALA A 97 -22.20 34.77 19.08
CA ALA A 97 -22.26 33.46 18.44
C ALA A 97 -20.93 32.71 18.60
N ASP A 98 -21.02 31.39 18.73
CA ASP A 98 -19.91 30.45 18.86
C ASP A 98 -19.86 29.48 17.67
N VAL A 99 -18.83 28.63 17.63
CA VAL A 99 -18.63 27.63 16.58
C VAL A 99 -18.34 26.28 17.22
N ILE A 100 -19.19 25.31 16.92
CA ILE A 100 -19.06 23.92 17.35
C ILE A 100 -18.98 23.04 16.10
N PHE A 101 -17.92 22.24 16.01
CA PHE A 101 -17.70 21.27 14.93
C PHE A 101 -18.16 19.88 15.34
N THR A 102 -18.83 19.18 14.42
CA THR A 102 -19.13 17.75 14.55
C THR A 102 -18.70 17.01 13.29
N PRO A 103 -17.70 16.11 13.35
CA PRO A 103 -16.84 15.81 14.51
C PRO A 103 -15.88 16.97 14.86
N PRO A 104 -15.32 17.02 16.08
CA PRO A 104 -14.37 18.08 16.51
C PRO A 104 -12.99 17.98 15.84
N SER A 105 -12.66 16.84 15.26
CA SER A 105 -11.50 16.60 14.40
C SER A 105 -11.84 15.52 13.37
N GLN A 106 -11.12 15.51 12.25
CA GLN A 106 -11.30 14.49 11.21
C GLN A 106 -9.94 14.12 10.64
N SER A 107 -9.74 12.83 10.37
CA SER A 107 -8.61 12.34 9.59
C SER A 107 -9.17 11.48 8.47
N LEU A 108 -8.61 11.59 7.27
CA LEU A 108 -9.12 10.93 6.07
C LEU A 108 -7.98 10.54 5.12
N CYS A 109 -8.24 9.61 4.23
CA CYS A 109 -7.32 9.23 3.17
C CYS A 109 -7.40 10.22 1.99
N SER A 110 -6.28 10.41 1.29
CA SER A 110 -6.24 11.24 0.09
C SER A 110 -7.29 10.78 -0.94
N GLY A 111 -8.13 11.72 -1.38
CA GLY A 111 -9.27 11.48 -2.25
C GLY A 111 -10.63 11.35 -1.53
N GLU A 112 -10.64 11.33 -0.19
CA GLU A 112 -11.88 11.32 0.59
C GLU A 112 -12.42 12.73 0.87
N THR A 113 -13.71 12.80 1.20
CA THR A 113 -14.44 14.06 1.42
C THR A 113 -14.69 14.31 2.91
N THR A 114 -14.45 15.55 3.36
CA THR A 114 -14.79 15.99 4.72
C THR A 114 -16.29 15.94 4.99
N GLY A 115 -16.67 15.87 6.26
CA GLY A 115 -18.06 15.89 6.70
C GLY A 115 -18.24 16.67 7.99
N LEU A 116 -17.76 17.92 8.02
CA LEU A 116 -17.70 18.73 9.23
C LEU A 116 -18.93 19.64 9.34
N ALA A 117 -19.91 19.24 10.15
CA ALA A 117 -21.07 20.06 10.45
C ALA A 117 -20.66 21.20 11.40
N ILE A 118 -21.18 22.40 11.12
CA ILE A 118 -20.94 23.63 11.89
C ILE A 118 -22.26 24.03 12.56
N THR A 119 -22.21 24.24 13.88
CA THR A 119 -23.37 24.69 14.68
C THR A 119 -22.96 25.79 15.65
N SER A 120 -23.96 26.51 16.19
CA SER A 120 -23.80 27.51 17.24
C SER A 120 -24.95 27.37 18.23
N ASN A 121 -24.72 27.76 19.49
CA ASN A 121 -25.76 27.91 20.50
C ASN A 121 -26.63 29.16 20.29
N VAL A 122 -26.20 30.13 19.48
CA VAL A 122 -27.02 31.29 19.10
C VAL A 122 -27.83 30.96 17.84
N ASP A 123 -29.14 31.10 17.93
CA ASP A 123 -30.05 30.84 16.83
C ASP A 123 -29.80 31.75 15.62
N SER A 124 -30.09 31.22 14.43
CA SER A 124 -29.94 31.93 13.15
C SER A 124 -28.52 32.45 12.87
N THR A 125 -27.50 31.80 13.46
CA THR A 125 -26.10 32.07 13.16
C THR A 125 -25.75 31.63 11.73
N SER A 126 -25.09 32.51 11.00
CA SER A 126 -24.47 32.24 9.70
C SER A 126 -22.96 32.04 9.86
N PHE A 127 -22.36 31.22 8.99
CA PHE A 127 -20.93 30.91 9.08
C PHE A 127 -20.23 31.17 7.75
N THR A 128 -19.02 31.71 7.87
CA THR A 128 -18.04 31.81 6.77
C THR A 128 -16.73 31.21 7.26
N TRP A 129 -15.90 30.68 6.36
CA TRP A 129 -14.60 30.14 6.74
C TRP A 129 -13.51 30.45 5.73
N THR A 130 -12.28 30.51 6.25
CA THR A 130 -11.06 30.44 5.46
C THR A 130 -10.41 29.08 5.60
N ALA A 131 -9.70 28.63 4.57
CA ALA A 131 -9.00 27.34 4.55
C ALA A 131 -7.52 27.53 4.24
N SER A 132 -6.65 26.81 4.95
CA SER A 132 -5.19 26.83 4.74
C SER A 132 -4.60 25.44 4.89
N GLY A 133 -3.82 25.00 3.91
CA GLY A 133 -3.02 23.78 3.97
C GLY A 133 -1.68 24.01 4.68
N SER A 134 -1.14 22.98 5.32
CA SER A 134 0.17 23.05 6.00
C SER A 134 1.37 22.81 5.07
N SER A 135 1.14 22.34 3.84
CA SER A 135 2.19 22.04 2.86
C SER A 135 1.68 22.27 1.41
N PRO A 136 2.57 22.35 0.40
CA PRO A 136 2.17 22.41 -1.00
C PRO A 136 1.60 21.09 -1.54
N ASP A 137 1.77 19.98 -0.82
CA ASP A 137 1.33 18.65 -1.25
C ASP A 137 -0.15 18.37 -0.93
N VAL A 138 -0.77 19.22 -0.08
CA VAL A 138 -2.20 19.13 0.20
C VAL A 138 -3.00 20.07 -0.69
N SER A 139 -4.12 19.58 -1.23
CA SER A 139 -4.99 20.34 -2.13
C SER A 139 -6.46 19.92 -1.99
N GLY A 140 -7.35 20.55 -2.77
CA GLY A 140 -8.79 20.28 -2.75
C GLY A 140 -9.59 21.07 -1.70
N TYR A 141 -8.92 21.94 -0.94
CA TYR A 141 -9.57 22.82 0.04
C TYR A 141 -9.81 24.24 -0.51
N ALA A 142 -10.85 24.91 -0.01
CA ALA A 142 -11.19 26.28 -0.35
C ALA A 142 -12.00 26.97 0.76
N SER A 143 -11.85 28.29 0.85
CA SER A 143 -12.71 29.16 1.68
C SER A 143 -14.16 29.10 1.21
N GLY A 144 -15.11 29.32 2.11
CA GLY A 144 -16.54 29.17 1.80
C GLY A 144 -17.47 29.67 2.88
N SER A 145 -18.75 29.29 2.77
CA SER A 145 -19.81 29.64 3.72
C SER A 145 -20.88 28.54 3.78
N GLY A 146 -21.67 28.55 4.86
CA GLY A 146 -22.68 27.52 5.13
C GLY A 146 -22.40 26.74 6.41
N ASN A 147 -23.21 25.71 6.68
CA ASN A 147 -23.18 24.94 7.93
C ASN A 147 -22.51 23.56 7.79
N LEU A 148 -21.87 23.28 6.65
CA LEU A 148 -21.20 22.01 6.39
C LEU A 148 -19.95 22.26 5.53
N ILE A 149 -18.79 21.82 6.01
CA ILE A 149 -17.57 21.77 5.20
C ILE A 149 -17.47 20.37 4.60
N GLN A 150 -17.72 20.29 3.29
CA GLN A 150 -17.66 19.08 2.49
C GLN A 150 -16.72 19.32 1.30
N GLN A 151 -15.44 18.99 1.49
CA GLN A 151 -14.38 19.17 0.50
C GLN A 151 -13.60 17.87 0.34
N THR A 152 -13.33 17.49 -0.90
CA THR A 152 -12.48 16.33 -1.20
C THR A 152 -11.03 16.76 -1.18
N LEU A 153 -10.24 16.17 -0.29
CA LEU A 153 -8.86 16.59 -0.06
C LEU A 153 -7.88 15.58 -0.65
N PHE A 154 -6.79 16.08 -1.22
CA PHE A 154 -5.75 15.26 -1.82
C PHE A 154 -4.41 15.53 -1.15
N ASN A 155 -3.64 14.48 -0.90
CA ASN A 155 -2.24 14.52 -0.49
C ASN A 155 -1.39 13.85 -1.58
N ALA A 156 -0.49 14.63 -2.18
CA ALA A 156 0.44 14.18 -3.22
C ALA A 156 1.81 13.73 -2.66
N GLY A 157 2.06 13.95 -1.38
CA GLY A 157 3.32 13.63 -0.70
C GLY A 157 3.26 12.32 0.09
N TYR A 158 4.33 12.07 0.87
CA TYR A 158 4.45 10.88 1.72
C TYR A 158 4.33 11.19 3.22
N LEU A 159 4.32 12.47 3.59
CA LEU A 159 4.07 12.94 4.94
C LEU A 159 2.56 13.15 5.15
N ILE A 160 2.16 13.40 6.39
CA ILE A 160 0.76 13.72 6.75
C ILE A 160 0.63 15.26 6.83
N PRO A 161 0.12 15.93 5.78
CA PRO A 161 -0.27 17.32 5.85
C PRO A 161 -1.64 17.47 6.51
N THR A 162 -1.97 18.71 6.82
CA THR A 162 -3.24 19.11 7.44
C THR A 162 -3.88 20.25 6.68
N VAL A 163 -5.21 20.30 6.69
CA VAL A 163 -6.00 21.47 6.30
C VAL A 163 -6.65 22.06 7.54
N THR A 164 -6.42 23.34 7.80
CA THR A 164 -7.07 24.07 8.89
C THR A 164 -8.19 24.94 8.32
N TYR A 165 -9.40 24.72 8.82
CA TYR A 165 -10.55 25.58 8.54
C TYR A 165 -10.77 26.51 9.73
N THR A 166 -10.77 27.82 9.48
CA THR A 166 -11.07 28.83 10.50
C THR A 166 -12.45 29.42 10.21
N VAL A 167 -13.43 29.11 11.05
CA VAL A 167 -14.82 29.54 10.89
C VAL A 167 -15.08 30.79 11.72
N THR A 168 -15.74 31.76 11.11
CA THR A 168 -16.23 32.98 11.75
C THR A 168 -17.75 32.98 11.72
N PRO A 169 -18.42 32.94 12.89
CA PRO A 169 -19.87 33.01 12.98
C PRO A 169 -20.35 34.47 12.98
N VAL A 170 -21.54 34.72 12.44
CA VAL A 170 -22.23 36.02 12.49
C VAL A 170 -23.70 35.77 12.82
N ALA A 171 -24.17 36.39 13.90
CA ALA A 171 -25.57 36.38 14.32
C ALA A 171 -26.02 37.80 14.63
N ASN A 172 -27.24 38.17 14.22
CA ASN A 172 -27.82 39.50 14.47
C ASN A 172 -26.93 40.68 14.00
N GLY A 173 -26.10 40.47 12.96
CA GLY A 173 -25.14 41.46 12.46
C GLY A 173 -23.87 41.61 13.31
N CYS A 174 -23.71 40.82 14.37
CA CYS A 174 -22.55 40.81 15.25
C CYS A 174 -21.63 39.62 14.93
N THR A 175 -20.35 39.91 14.73
CA THR A 175 -19.32 38.87 14.58
C THR A 175 -19.13 38.15 15.92
N GLY A 176 -19.23 36.83 15.91
CA GLY A 176 -19.01 36.00 17.08
C GLY A 176 -17.55 35.55 17.24
N THR A 177 -17.33 34.56 18.10
CA THR A 177 -16.01 34.01 18.37
C THR A 177 -15.64 32.95 17.34
N SER A 178 -14.58 33.21 16.56
CA SER A 178 -14.07 32.23 15.59
C SER A 178 -13.48 31.00 16.28
N ASN A 179 -13.62 29.84 15.65
CA ASN A 179 -12.99 28.59 16.05
C ASN A 179 -12.38 27.90 14.82
N ASN A 180 -11.45 26.98 15.04
CA ASN A 180 -10.84 26.22 13.96
C ASN A 180 -10.99 24.71 14.15
N VAL A 181 -10.92 24.00 13.03
CA VAL A 181 -10.83 22.54 12.98
C VAL A 181 -9.72 22.15 12.03
N VAL A 182 -8.99 21.11 12.41
CA VAL A 182 -7.87 20.57 11.64
C VAL A 182 -8.28 19.21 11.07
N VAL A 183 -8.03 19.05 9.77
CA VAL A 183 -8.22 17.79 9.05
C VAL A 183 -6.87 17.23 8.64
N GLU A 184 -6.52 16.03 9.08
CA GLU A 184 -5.33 15.30 8.61
C GLU A 184 -5.65 14.55 7.31
N VAL A 185 -4.75 14.61 6.32
CA VAL A 185 -4.93 13.93 5.03
C VAL A 185 -3.83 12.89 4.83
N TYR A 186 -4.15 11.62 5.10
CA TYR A 186 -3.20 10.52 5.00
C TYR A 186 -2.86 10.18 3.54
N PRO A 187 -1.59 9.92 3.21
CA PRO A 187 -1.19 9.56 1.86
C PRO A 187 -1.69 8.15 1.48
N LEU A 188 -2.00 7.94 0.20
CA LEU A 188 -2.25 6.59 -0.31
C LEU A 188 -0.92 5.82 -0.39
N PRO A 189 -0.90 4.52 -0.09
CA PRO A 189 0.28 3.70 -0.33
C PRO A 189 0.57 3.61 -1.84
N VAL A 190 1.84 3.75 -2.22
CA VAL A 190 2.29 3.45 -3.58
C VAL A 190 2.49 1.95 -3.69
N VAL A 191 1.55 1.28 -4.34
CA VAL A 191 1.58 -0.17 -4.57
C VAL A 191 2.15 -0.44 -5.96
N SER A 192 3.07 -1.39 -6.04
CA SER A 192 3.64 -1.86 -7.30
C SER A 192 3.83 -3.37 -7.31
N MET A 193 3.69 -3.97 -8.48
CA MET A 193 3.97 -5.38 -8.73
C MET A 193 5.06 -5.55 -9.78
N THR A 194 6.14 -6.23 -9.39
CA THR A 194 7.17 -6.70 -10.32
C THR A 194 6.85 -8.14 -10.73
N ILE A 195 7.03 -8.47 -12.01
CA ILE A 195 6.84 -9.84 -12.50
C ILE A 195 7.98 -10.71 -11.97
N CYS A 196 7.66 -11.67 -11.09
CA CYS A 196 8.63 -12.57 -10.46
C CYS A 196 8.30 -14.06 -10.69
N PHE A 197 7.48 -14.32 -11.71
CA PHE A 197 6.99 -15.64 -12.08
C PHE A 197 6.71 -15.68 -13.59
N ASP A 198 6.46 -16.88 -14.11
CA ASP A 198 6.15 -17.04 -15.52
C ASP A 198 4.75 -16.47 -15.78
N THR A 199 4.60 -15.62 -16.79
CA THR A 199 3.29 -15.04 -17.15
C THR A 199 2.59 -15.84 -18.24
N LEU A 200 3.24 -16.86 -18.78
CA LEU A 200 2.70 -17.80 -19.76
C LEU A 200 2.98 -19.23 -19.29
N MET A 201 1.93 -20.01 -19.09
CA MET A 201 2.01 -21.39 -18.58
C MET A 201 0.84 -22.24 -19.08
N THR A 202 0.87 -23.54 -18.81
CA THR A 202 -0.29 -24.43 -19.00
C THR A 202 -0.97 -24.70 -17.66
N SER A 203 -2.15 -25.33 -17.70
CA SER A 203 -2.85 -25.78 -16.50
C SER A 203 -2.11 -26.91 -15.74
N GLU A 204 -1.10 -27.54 -16.35
CA GLU A 204 -0.24 -28.56 -15.73
C GLU A 204 0.90 -27.95 -14.89
N TYR A 205 1.05 -26.61 -14.88
CA TYR A 205 2.06 -25.96 -14.06
C TYR A 205 1.70 -26.10 -12.57
N ARG A 206 2.66 -26.54 -11.75
CA ARG A 206 2.44 -26.76 -10.31
C ARG A 206 2.14 -25.45 -9.57
N PRO A 207 1.36 -25.47 -8.48
CA PRO A 207 1.09 -24.27 -7.70
C PRO A 207 2.38 -23.60 -7.21
N PHE A 208 2.41 -22.27 -7.24
CA PHE A 208 3.57 -21.49 -6.84
C PHE A 208 3.18 -20.24 -6.05
N GLU A 209 4.09 -19.78 -5.20
CA GLU A 209 3.91 -18.56 -4.41
C GLU A 209 4.02 -17.31 -5.27
N LEU A 210 3.07 -16.39 -5.10
CA LEU A 210 3.10 -15.06 -5.70
C LEU A 210 4.04 -14.17 -4.88
N LYS A 211 5.00 -13.56 -5.57
CA LYS A 211 5.94 -12.58 -5.01
C LYS A 211 6.14 -11.43 -6.01
N GLY A 212 6.81 -10.37 -5.55
CA GLY A 212 7.12 -9.19 -6.37
C GLY A 212 6.30 -7.96 -6.08
N ALA A 213 5.30 -8.05 -5.21
CA ALA A 213 4.56 -6.88 -4.75
C ALA A 213 5.31 -6.09 -3.69
N ASN A 214 5.18 -4.77 -3.75
CA ASN A 214 5.69 -3.82 -2.77
C ASN A 214 4.62 -2.75 -2.47
N PRO A 215 4.37 -2.39 -1.21
CA PRO A 215 5.00 -2.88 0.02
C PRO A 215 4.63 -4.33 0.39
N PRO A 216 5.43 -5.04 1.21
CA PRO A 216 5.08 -6.38 1.69
C PRO A 216 3.95 -6.34 2.73
N GLY A 217 3.22 -7.46 2.89
CA GLY A 217 2.16 -7.63 3.90
C GLY A 217 0.73 -7.43 3.39
N GLY A 218 0.56 -7.07 2.11
CA GLY A 218 -0.72 -7.09 1.42
C GLY A 218 -1.16 -8.48 0.97
N VAL A 219 -2.26 -8.53 0.21
CA VAL A 219 -2.96 -9.76 -0.16
C VAL A 219 -3.12 -9.85 -1.67
N TYR A 220 -2.73 -11.00 -2.24
CA TYR A 220 -3.00 -11.33 -3.64
C TYR A 220 -4.42 -11.87 -3.80
N SER A 221 -5.07 -11.52 -4.91
CA SER A 221 -6.41 -11.97 -5.30
C SER A 221 -6.51 -12.17 -6.81
N GLY A 222 -7.48 -12.95 -7.25
CA GLY A 222 -7.69 -13.30 -8.66
C GLY A 222 -8.15 -14.75 -8.82
N THR A 223 -8.62 -15.11 -10.01
CA THR A 223 -9.00 -16.49 -10.32
C THR A 223 -7.78 -17.42 -10.16
N GLY A 224 -7.96 -18.54 -9.46
CA GLY A 224 -6.87 -19.46 -9.15
C GLY A 224 -5.90 -18.96 -8.07
N VAL A 225 -6.15 -17.84 -7.40
CA VAL A 225 -5.32 -17.38 -6.27
C VAL A 225 -5.92 -17.84 -4.95
N SER A 226 -5.10 -18.48 -4.11
CA SER A 226 -5.48 -18.87 -2.74
C SER A 226 -4.24 -18.91 -1.84
N ASN A 227 -4.35 -18.38 -0.62
CA ASN A 227 -3.26 -18.38 0.38
C ASN A 227 -1.92 -17.84 -0.15
N GLY A 228 -1.94 -16.81 -0.99
CA GLY A 228 -0.74 -16.22 -1.60
C GLY A 228 -0.10 -17.06 -2.71
N GLN A 229 -0.74 -18.15 -3.14
CA GLN A 229 -0.30 -19.01 -4.24
C GLN A 229 -1.24 -18.90 -5.43
N PHE A 230 -0.69 -19.09 -6.63
CA PHE A 230 -1.47 -19.27 -7.85
C PHE A 230 -1.56 -20.75 -8.21
N PHE A 231 -2.77 -21.19 -8.56
CA PHE A 231 -3.13 -22.57 -8.91
C PHE A 231 -3.60 -22.61 -10.37
N PRO A 232 -2.70 -22.88 -11.33
CA PRO A 232 -3.00 -22.84 -12.77
C PRO A 232 -4.15 -23.78 -13.17
N ALA A 233 -4.20 -24.98 -12.58
CA ALA A 233 -5.27 -25.94 -12.82
C ALA A 233 -6.66 -25.45 -12.36
N ILE A 234 -6.73 -24.60 -11.33
CA ILE A 234 -7.99 -24.01 -10.83
C ILE A 234 -8.35 -22.77 -11.65
N ALA A 235 -7.35 -22.01 -12.09
CA ALA A 235 -7.56 -20.84 -12.93
C ALA A 235 -8.20 -21.20 -14.28
N ASP A 236 -7.90 -22.40 -14.78
CA ASP A 236 -8.25 -22.88 -16.12
C ASP A 236 -7.63 -22.00 -17.21
N THR A 237 -7.80 -22.37 -18.47
CA THR A 237 -7.25 -21.64 -19.61
C THR A 237 -7.88 -20.27 -19.77
N GLY A 238 -7.05 -19.28 -20.12
CA GLY A 238 -7.46 -17.90 -20.25
C GLY A 238 -6.41 -16.93 -19.74
N ARG A 239 -6.72 -15.64 -19.92
CA ARG A 239 -5.93 -14.55 -19.35
C ARG A 239 -6.57 -14.12 -18.03
N HIS A 240 -5.82 -14.28 -16.95
CA HIS A 240 -6.25 -14.00 -15.59
C HIS A 240 -5.56 -12.76 -15.04
N THR A 241 -6.33 -11.87 -14.44
CA THR A 241 -5.81 -10.71 -13.72
C THR A 241 -5.51 -11.11 -12.28
N ILE A 242 -4.29 -10.84 -11.85
CA ILE A 242 -3.84 -10.99 -10.47
C ILE A 242 -3.72 -9.60 -9.87
N THR A 243 -4.46 -9.35 -8.79
CA THR A 243 -4.49 -8.06 -8.11
C THR A 243 -3.85 -8.19 -6.75
N TYR A 244 -2.95 -7.26 -6.42
CA TYR A 244 -2.40 -7.11 -5.08
C TYR A 244 -3.02 -5.91 -4.39
N TYR A 245 -3.55 -6.13 -3.19
CA TYR A 245 -4.14 -5.11 -2.34
C TYR A 245 -3.26 -4.88 -1.11
N TYR A 246 -3.02 -3.62 -0.77
CA TYR A 246 -2.29 -3.25 0.44
C TYR A 246 -2.95 -2.06 1.14
N ALA A 247 -3.17 -2.20 2.45
CA ALA A 247 -3.58 -1.10 3.31
C ALA A 247 -2.40 -0.68 4.20
N ASN A 248 -2.13 0.63 4.26
CA ASN A 248 -1.11 1.17 5.14
C ASN A 248 -1.59 1.21 6.60
N THR A 249 -0.72 1.64 7.51
CA THR A 249 -1.02 1.73 8.94
C THR A 249 -2.12 2.74 9.30
N TYR A 250 -2.47 3.64 8.39
CA TYR A 250 -3.53 4.64 8.55
C TYR A 250 -4.89 4.15 8.00
N GLY A 251 -4.95 2.93 7.47
CA GLY A 251 -6.15 2.37 6.86
C GLY A 251 -6.38 2.80 5.41
N CYS A 252 -5.47 3.58 4.81
CA CYS A 252 -5.56 3.93 3.40
C CYS A 252 -5.03 2.80 2.54
N ASP A 253 -5.78 2.45 1.50
CA ASP A 253 -5.46 1.35 0.62
C ASP A 253 -4.97 1.79 -0.76
N GLY A 254 -4.30 0.85 -1.41
CA GLY A 254 -3.87 0.93 -2.78
C GLY A 254 -3.82 -0.46 -3.38
N LEU A 255 -3.82 -0.51 -4.70
CA LEU A 255 -3.77 -1.76 -5.44
C LEU A 255 -2.93 -1.61 -6.71
N ASP A 256 -2.38 -2.73 -7.15
CA ASP A 256 -1.79 -2.87 -8.47
C ASP A 256 -2.14 -4.26 -9.03
N SER A 257 -2.02 -4.43 -10.35
CA SER A 257 -2.43 -5.68 -11.00
C SER A 257 -1.54 -6.05 -12.18
N LEU A 258 -1.39 -7.36 -12.40
CA LEU A 258 -0.73 -7.92 -13.57
C LEU A 258 -1.57 -9.04 -14.18
N HIS A 259 -1.08 -9.63 -15.27
CA HIS A 259 -1.78 -10.71 -15.96
C HIS A 259 -0.92 -11.98 -16.06
N ILE A 260 -1.56 -13.12 -15.88
CA ILE A 260 -1.03 -14.46 -16.18
C ILE A 260 -1.91 -15.07 -17.29
N THR A 261 -1.30 -15.72 -18.27
CA THR A 261 -1.99 -16.43 -19.33
C THR A 261 -1.77 -17.92 -19.16
N VAL A 262 -2.86 -18.65 -18.98
CA VAL A 262 -2.88 -20.11 -18.92
C VAL A 262 -3.40 -20.63 -20.27
N VAL A 263 -2.65 -21.51 -20.92
CA VAL A 263 -3.04 -22.13 -22.19
C VAL A 263 -3.29 -23.62 -22.02
N ASN A 264 -3.99 -24.22 -22.98
CA ASN A 264 -4.20 -25.67 -22.97
C ASN A 264 -2.83 -26.40 -23.02
N PRO A 265 -2.63 -27.43 -22.18
CA PRO A 265 -1.45 -28.26 -22.30
C PRO A 265 -1.47 -28.99 -23.65
N VAL A 266 -0.30 -29.13 -24.25
CA VAL A 266 -0.13 -29.92 -25.47
C VAL A 266 0.09 -31.37 -25.05
N SER A 267 -0.72 -32.29 -25.59
CA SER A 267 -0.51 -33.72 -25.34
C SER A 267 0.90 -34.13 -25.76
N HIS A 268 1.67 -34.65 -24.81
CA HIS A 268 3.04 -35.11 -25.02
C HIS A 268 3.12 -36.63 -24.82
N ASN A 269 3.75 -37.35 -25.75
CA ASN A 269 4.14 -38.74 -25.54
C ASN A 269 5.63 -38.80 -25.23
N CYS A 270 6.04 -39.66 -24.31
CA CYS A 270 7.45 -39.78 -24.03
C CYS A 270 8.22 -40.33 -25.24
N GLY A 271 9.38 -39.75 -25.54
CA GLY A 271 10.13 -39.99 -26.77
C GLY A 271 9.97 -38.86 -27.80
N ASP A 272 8.88 -38.08 -27.74
CA ASP A 272 8.72 -36.87 -28.54
C ASP A 272 9.56 -35.73 -27.97
N THR A 273 9.72 -34.66 -28.74
CA THR A 273 10.34 -33.40 -28.28
C THR A 273 9.30 -32.53 -27.60
N VAL A 274 9.59 -32.03 -26.39
CA VAL A 274 8.77 -31.02 -25.71
C VAL A 274 9.23 -29.61 -26.08
N ASN A 275 8.29 -28.70 -26.34
CA ASN A 275 8.57 -27.28 -26.54
C ASN A 275 8.20 -26.50 -25.29
N ASP A 276 9.15 -25.76 -24.71
CA ASP A 276 8.89 -24.87 -23.60
C ASP A 276 8.24 -23.58 -24.11
N ILE A 277 6.96 -23.38 -23.78
CA ILE A 277 6.19 -22.23 -24.27
C ILE A 277 6.71 -20.88 -23.74
N ARG A 278 7.57 -20.88 -22.72
CA ARG A 278 8.09 -19.65 -22.10
C ARG A 278 9.21 -19.01 -22.89
N ASP A 279 10.03 -19.81 -23.58
CA ASP A 279 11.19 -19.35 -24.35
C ASP A 279 11.35 -20.02 -25.73
N ASN A 280 10.42 -20.91 -26.10
CA ASN A 280 10.41 -21.71 -27.32
C ASN A 280 11.64 -22.64 -27.47
N GLN A 281 12.30 -22.98 -26.36
CA GLN A 281 13.36 -23.98 -26.33
C GLN A 281 12.76 -25.38 -26.38
N THR A 282 13.28 -26.19 -27.29
CA THR A 282 12.85 -27.59 -27.46
C THR A 282 13.80 -28.54 -26.76
N TYR A 283 13.27 -29.56 -26.09
CA TYR A 283 14.03 -30.61 -25.41
C TYR A 283 13.57 -32.00 -25.88
N PRO A 284 14.46 -32.88 -26.38
CA PRO A 284 14.11 -34.27 -26.62
C PRO A 284 13.78 -34.96 -25.29
N THR A 285 12.96 -36.00 -25.33
CA THR A 285 12.58 -36.77 -24.13
C THR A 285 12.82 -38.26 -24.34
N VAL A 286 12.93 -39.02 -23.25
CA VAL A 286 13.17 -40.45 -23.29
C VAL A 286 12.43 -41.15 -22.16
N ASP A 287 11.80 -42.28 -22.48
CA ASP A 287 11.20 -43.17 -21.48
C ASP A 287 12.26 -44.11 -20.93
N ILE A 288 12.46 -44.09 -19.62
CA ILE A 288 13.34 -45.03 -18.94
C ILE A 288 12.55 -45.62 -17.77
N ASN A 289 12.17 -46.89 -17.90
CA ASN A 289 11.40 -47.61 -16.89
C ASN A 289 10.08 -46.92 -16.51
N GLY A 290 9.38 -46.32 -17.48
CA GLY A 290 8.13 -45.60 -17.26
C GLY A 290 8.29 -44.19 -16.67
N GLN A 291 9.53 -43.72 -16.47
CA GLN A 291 9.81 -42.32 -16.17
C GLN A 291 10.17 -41.58 -17.45
N CYS A 292 9.50 -40.46 -17.72
CA CYS A 292 9.81 -39.63 -18.87
C CYS A 292 10.82 -38.53 -18.51
N TRP A 293 12.04 -38.67 -19.01
CA TRP A 293 13.16 -37.78 -18.72
C TRP A 293 13.47 -36.86 -19.90
N MET A 294 13.90 -35.63 -19.63
CA MET A 294 14.53 -34.81 -20.67
C MET A 294 15.88 -35.41 -21.09
N ALA A 295 16.03 -35.63 -22.40
CA ALA A 295 17.24 -36.09 -23.06
C ALA A 295 18.18 -34.95 -23.49
N ALA A 296 17.83 -33.68 -23.21
CA ALA A 296 18.78 -32.55 -23.12
C ALA A 296 18.77 -31.87 -21.73
N ASN A 297 19.85 -31.16 -21.38
CA ASN A 297 19.93 -30.36 -20.16
C ASN A 297 19.04 -29.11 -20.30
N LEU A 298 18.40 -28.66 -19.21
CA LEU A 298 17.59 -27.44 -19.20
C LEU A 298 18.43 -26.21 -19.60
N ASN A 299 17.83 -25.28 -20.38
CA ASN A 299 18.48 -24.06 -20.88
C ASN A 299 17.58 -22.82 -20.73
N PHE A 300 16.85 -22.70 -19.63
CA PHE A 300 15.92 -21.59 -19.37
C PHE A 300 16.56 -20.42 -18.60
N GLY A 301 16.19 -19.17 -18.90
CA GLY A 301 16.66 -17.97 -18.18
C GLY A 301 17.79 -17.19 -18.87
N ASN A 302 18.13 -16.03 -18.29
CA ASN A 302 19.08 -15.06 -18.84
C ASN A 302 20.53 -15.42 -18.51
N VAL A 303 21.42 -15.34 -19.50
CA VAL A 303 22.85 -15.59 -19.27
C VAL A 303 23.46 -14.42 -18.50
N ILE A 304 24.08 -14.71 -17.36
CA ILE A 304 24.90 -13.77 -16.60
C ILE A 304 26.36 -14.21 -16.59
N ALA A 305 27.28 -13.27 -16.37
CA ALA A 305 28.70 -13.61 -16.24
C ALA A 305 28.96 -14.26 -14.87
N SER A 306 29.90 -15.19 -14.78
CA SER A 306 30.16 -15.88 -13.50
C SER A 306 30.74 -15.00 -12.39
N ALA A 307 31.21 -13.80 -12.73
CA ALA A 307 31.58 -12.80 -11.73
C ALA A 307 30.34 -12.28 -10.96
N GLN A 308 29.14 -12.48 -11.49
CA GLN A 308 27.87 -12.13 -10.87
C GLN A 308 27.25 -13.37 -10.22
N MET A 309 26.53 -13.19 -9.12
CA MET A 309 25.76 -14.26 -8.46
C MET A 309 24.33 -14.28 -8.99
N GLN A 310 23.76 -15.48 -9.17
CA GLN A 310 22.31 -15.65 -9.36
C GLN A 310 21.58 -15.24 -8.07
N ARG A 311 20.54 -14.41 -8.16
CA ARG A 311 19.86 -13.74 -7.02
C ARG A 311 18.35 -13.77 -7.15
N ASP A 312 17.66 -13.73 -6.02
CA ASP A 312 16.20 -13.57 -5.99
C ASP A 312 15.81 -12.12 -6.30
N ASN A 313 15.86 -11.77 -7.59
CA ASN A 313 15.65 -10.42 -8.11
C ASN A 313 14.57 -10.38 -9.20
N CYS A 314 13.73 -11.42 -9.27
CA CYS A 314 12.66 -11.59 -10.24
C CYS A 314 13.13 -11.76 -11.70
N VAL A 315 14.43 -11.96 -11.92
CA VAL A 315 15.01 -12.31 -13.21
C VAL A 315 15.49 -13.74 -13.11
N ASN A 316 15.00 -14.61 -13.98
CA ASN A 316 15.55 -15.97 -14.07
C ASN A 316 16.94 -15.89 -14.71
N GLU A 317 17.95 -16.44 -14.05
CA GLU A 317 19.37 -16.31 -14.39
C GLU A 317 20.03 -17.69 -14.60
N LYS A 318 21.04 -17.74 -15.46
CA LYS A 318 21.83 -18.94 -15.74
C LYS A 318 23.27 -18.58 -16.07
N TYR A 319 24.19 -19.53 -15.89
CA TYR A 319 25.52 -19.46 -16.47
C TYR A 319 25.65 -20.40 -17.68
N CYS A 320 26.57 -20.09 -18.57
CA CYS A 320 27.03 -21.01 -19.61
C CYS A 320 28.42 -21.56 -19.27
N ILE A 321 28.73 -22.76 -19.75
CA ILE A 321 30.07 -23.35 -19.60
C ILE A 321 31.12 -22.39 -20.20
N ASN A 322 32.22 -22.16 -19.47
CA ASN A 322 33.30 -21.22 -19.83
C ASN A 322 32.87 -19.76 -20.05
N ASP A 323 31.72 -19.31 -19.50
CA ASP A 323 31.14 -17.98 -19.77
C ASP A 323 30.95 -17.67 -21.27
N ASN A 324 30.80 -18.70 -22.09
CA ASN A 324 30.50 -18.53 -23.51
C ASN A 324 29.01 -18.80 -23.76
N PRO A 325 28.21 -17.80 -24.15
CA PRO A 325 26.78 -17.98 -24.43
C PRO A 325 26.46 -19.09 -25.44
N ALA A 326 27.33 -19.33 -26.43
CA ALA A 326 27.13 -20.40 -27.41
C ALA A 326 27.13 -21.80 -26.77
N ASN A 327 27.85 -21.98 -25.66
CA ASN A 327 27.94 -23.25 -24.95
C ASN A 327 26.62 -23.62 -24.25
N CYS A 328 25.75 -22.65 -23.92
CA CYS A 328 24.43 -22.98 -23.39
C CYS A 328 23.56 -23.75 -24.40
N ASN A 329 23.72 -23.50 -25.71
CA ASN A 329 22.98 -24.22 -26.74
C ASN A 329 23.44 -25.68 -26.88
N SER A 330 24.73 -25.93 -26.64
CA SER A 330 25.32 -27.27 -26.74
C SER A 330 25.19 -28.10 -25.47
N TYR A 331 25.23 -27.43 -24.30
CA TYR A 331 25.38 -28.11 -23.01
C TYR A 331 24.30 -27.77 -21.99
N GLY A 332 23.40 -26.82 -22.27
CA GLY A 332 22.42 -26.32 -21.32
C GLY A 332 22.96 -25.27 -20.35
N GLY A 333 22.06 -24.75 -19.52
CA GLY A 333 22.33 -23.76 -18.49
C GLY A 333 22.82 -24.38 -17.18
N LEU A 334 23.66 -23.64 -16.47
CA LEU A 334 24.13 -23.98 -15.14
C LEU A 334 23.47 -23.07 -14.09
N TYR A 335 23.00 -23.67 -13.02
CA TYR A 335 22.17 -22.98 -12.02
C TYR A 335 22.67 -23.21 -10.61
N HIS A 336 22.62 -22.18 -9.77
CA HIS A 336 22.59 -22.37 -8.33
C HIS A 336 21.30 -23.10 -7.94
N TRP A 337 21.37 -23.86 -6.84
CA TRP A 337 20.23 -24.69 -6.44
C TRP A 337 19.00 -23.86 -6.08
N ASN A 338 19.19 -22.76 -5.35
CA ASN A 338 18.10 -21.84 -4.99
C ASN A 338 17.46 -21.20 -6.22
N GLU A 339 18.26 -20.79 -7.21
CA GLU A 339 17.75 -20.19 -8.45
C GLU A 339 16.87 -21.16 -9.23
N ILE A 340 17.38 -22.37 -9.52
CA ILE A 340 16.60 -23.37 -10.28
C ILE A 340 15.32 -23.77 -9.52
N MET A 341 15.39 -23.83 -8.20
CA MET A 341 14.24 -24.14 -7.34
C MET A 341 13.29 -22.93 -7.15
N ARG A 342 13.52 -21.77 -7.78
CA ARG A 342 12.75 -20.53 -7.55
C ARG A 342 12.68 -20.12 -6.08
N TYR A 343 13.72 -20.40 -5.32
CA TYR A 343 13.85 -20.10 -3.89
C TYR A 343 12.80 -20.80 -3.00
N THR A 344 12.17 -21.89 -3.47
CA THR A 344 11.39 -22.81 -2.62
C THR A 344 12.23 -24.03 -2.23
N GLU A 345 11.88 -24.65 -1.11
CA GLU A 345 12.52 -25.88 -0.62
C GLU A 345 11.62 -27.11 -0.79
N THR A 346 10.55 -26.99 -1.58
CA THR A 346 9.59 -28.08 -1.82
C THR A 346 10.23 -29.16 -2.69
N ASN A 347 10.32 -30.40 -2.16
CA ASN A 347 10.77 -31.53 -2.97
C ASN A 347 9.85 -31.73 -4.17
N GLY A 348 10.44 -31.93 -5.35
CA GLY A 348 9.69 -32.05 -6.61
C GLY A 348 9.08 -30.72 -7.07
N ALA A 349 9.66 -29.58 -6.67
CA ALA A 349 9.26 -28.30 -7.21
C ALA A 349 9.43 -28.27 -8.74
N GLN A 350 8.47 -27.62 -9.39
CA GLN A 350 8.53 -27.25 -10.80
C GLN A 350 9.82 -26.50 -11.12
N GLY A 351 10.16 -25.51 -10.28
CA GLY A 351 11.33 -24.66 -10.46
C GLY A 351 11.38 -24.04 -11.86
N PHE A 352 12.50 -24.22 -12.57
CA PHE A 352 12.63 -23.76 -13.95
C PHE A 352 12.21 -24.80 -15.00
N CYS A 353 11.76 -25.99 -14.61
CA CYS A 353 11.24 -26.94 -15.59
C CYS A 353 9.96 -26.38 -16.28
N PRO A 354 9.62 -26.82 -17.50
CA PRO A 354 8.38 -26.42 -18.19
C PRO A 354 7.15 -27.04 -17.54
N ALA A 355 5.98 -26.41 -17.68
CA ALA A 355 4.72 -26.90 -17.10
C ALA A 355 4.49 -28.40 -17.34
N GLY A 356 4.10 -29.15 -16.30
CA GLY A 356 3.97 -30.62 -16.34
C GLY A 356 5.28 -31.39 -16.15
N TRP A 357 6.36 -30.69 -15.78
CA TRP A 357 7.68 -31.27 -15.49
C TRP A 357 8.24 -30.69 -14.21
N HIS A 358 8.99 -31.47 -13.43
CA HIS A 358 9.62 -30.99 -12.20
C HIS A 358 11.12 -31.29 -12.15
N ILE A 359 11.79 -30.64 -11.21
CA ILE A 359 13.18 -30.93 -10.88
C ILE A 359 13.20 -32.25 -10.10
N PRO A 360 13.92 -33.29 -10.58
CA PRO A 360 13.79 -34.64 -10.03
C PRO A 360 14.14 -34.70 -8.55
N THR A 361 13.38 -35.50 -7.81
CA THR A 361 13.67 -35.84 -6.41
C THR A 361 14.67 -36.98 -6.30
N GLU A 362 15.15 -37.29 -5.10
CA GLU A 362 15.94 -38.51 -4.88
C GLU A 362 15.16 -39.79 -5.17
N THR A 363 13.83 -39.76 -5.02
CA THR A 363 12.99 -40.91 -5.39
C THR A 363 13.05 -41.13 -6.90
N ASP A 364 12.98 -40.06 -7.70
CA ASP A 364 13.06 -40.14 -9.16
C ASP A 364 14.40 -40.68 -9.62
N TRP A 365 15.49 -40.14 -9.07
CA TRP A 365 16.85 -40.61 -9.34
C TRP A 365 17.04 -42.08 -8.92
N THR A 366 16.50 -42.48 -7.77
CA THR A 366 16.60 -43.86 -7.28
C THR A 366 15.89 -44.85 -8.21
N ILE A 367 14.71 -44.51 -8.73
CA ILE A 367 14.00 -45.34 -9.72
C ILE A 367 14.84 -45.50 -10.99
N LEU A 368 15.40 -44.40 -11.50
CA LEU A 368 16.25 -44.40 -12.69
C LEU A 368 17.48 -45.30 -12.51
N PHE A 369 18.18 -45.20 -11.37
CA PHE A 369 19.40 -45.96 -11.14
C PHE A 369 19.13 -47.45 -10.89
N ASN A 370 18.05 -47.79 -10.18
CA ASN A 370 17.70 -49.18 -9.89
C ASN A 370 17.26 -49.95 -11.14
N PHE A 371 16.73 -49.26 -12.15
CA PHE A 371 16.45 -49.89 -13.45
C PHE A 371 17.73 -50.48 -14.08
N TYR A 372 18.87 -49.81 -13.88
CA TYR A 372 20.18 -50.28 -14.30
C TYR A 372 20.93 -51.01 -13.18
N ILE A 373 20.23 -51.80 -12.36
CA ILE A 373 20.76 -52.55 -11.20
C ILE A 373 21.07 -51.65 -10.00
N SER A 374 21.93 -50.64 -10.16
CA SER A 374 22.26 -49.66 -9.11
C SER A 374 22.97 -48.44 -9.69
N SER A 375 23.22 -47.43 -8.86
CA SER A 375 24.03 -46.26 -9.22
C SER A 375 25.42 -46.63 -9.76
N GLY A 376 26.02 -47.73 -9.28
CA GLY A 376 27.33 -48.22 -9.74
C GLY A 376 27.35 -48.71 -11.19
N PHE A 377 26.19 -49.03 -11.78
CA PHE A 377 26.07 -49.54 -13.15
C PHE A 377 25.31 -48.58 -14.08
N ALA A 378 24.44 -47.74 -13.53
CA ALA A 378 23.65 -46.77 -14.29
C ALA A 378 24.52 -45.79 -15.11
N GLY A 379 25.72 -45.46 -14.64
CA GLY A 379 26.64 -44.55 -15.31
C GLY A 379 26.97 -44.97 -16.75
N SER A 380 27.16 -46.27 -17.02
CA SER A 380 27.38 -46.78 -18.39
C SER A 380 26.24 -46.43 -19.34
N ALA A 381 25.01 -46.63 -18.89
CA ALA A 381 23.82 -46.49 -19.73
C ALA A 381 23.45 -45.02 -19.95
N LEU A 382 23.59 -44.18 -18.93
CA LEU A 382 23.10 -42.79 -18.92
C LEU A 382 23.97 -41.79 -19.70
N LYS A 383 25.24 -42.11 -19.96
CA LYS A 383 26.14 -41.28 -20.77
C LYS A 383 25.63 -41.11 -22.21
N ALA A 384 26.08 -40.05 -22.89
CA ALA A 384 25.85 -39.85 -24.32
C ALA A 384 26.45 -40.95 -25.21
N SER A 385 27.51 -41.63 -24.73
CA SER A 385 28.05 -42.84 -25.36
C SER A 385 27.30 -44.13 -24.95
N GLY A 386 26.35 -44.02 -24.02
CA GLY A 386 25.51 -45.11 -23.56
C GLY A 386 24.32 -45.37 -24.48
N TYR A 387 23.37 -46.18 -24.00
CA TYR A 387 22.23 -46.67 -24.80
C TYR A 387 20.87 -46.28 -24.22
N SER A 388 20.83 -45.57 -23.08
CA SER A 388 19.58 -45.19 -22.40
C SER A 388 18.78 -44.10 -23.12
N GLY A 389 19.44 -43.30 -23.96
CA GLY A 389 18.87 -42.07 -24.53
C GLY A 389 18.83 -40.87 -23.56
N PHE A 390 19.24 -41.04 -22.29
CA PHE A 390 19.37 -39.93 -21.33
C PHE A 390 20.42 -38.90 -21.77
N ASN A 391 21.45 -39.37 -22.50
CA ASN A 391 22.45 -38.56 -23.18
C ASN A 391 23.20 -37.57 -22.26
N ALA A 392 23.71 -38.04 -21.12
CA ALA A 392 24.57 -37.23 -20.25
C ALA A 392 25.92 -36.93 -20.92
N LEU A 393 26.20 -35.66 -21.17
CA LEU A 393 27.45 -35.17 -21.74
C LEU A 393 28.49 -34.95 -20.65
N LEU A 394 29.63 -35.64 -20.72
CA LEU A 394 30.70 -35.60 -19.71
C LEU A 394 31.75 -34.51 -20.00
N GLU A 395 31.32 -33.25 -20.06
CA GLU A 395 32.19 -32.17 -20.54
C GLU A 395 32.96 -31.43 -19.42
N GLY A 396 32.75 -31.86 -18.18
CA GLY A 396 33.26 -31.25 -16.97
C GLY A 396 32.16 -30.56 -16.18
N ILE A 397 32.50 -30.16 -14.96
CA ILE A 397 31.61 -29.36 -14.10
C ILE A 397 32.15 -27.95 -14.00
N ARG A 398 31.29 -26.99 -13.70
CA ARG A 398 31.74 -25.65 -13.33
C ARG A 398 31.76 -25.51 -11.81
N PHE A 399 32.95 -25.36 -11.25
CA PHE A 399 33.16 -25.21 -9.81
C PHE A 399 34.08 -24.02 -9.56
N HIS A 400 33.66 -23.10 -8.67
CA HIS A 400 34.35 -21.82 -8.41
C HIS A 400 34.76 -21.06 -9.68
N ASN A 401 33.83 -20.88 -10.62
CA ASN A 401 34.04 -20.16 -11.88
C ASN A 401 35.07 -20.76 -12.85
N THR A 402 35.60 -21.95 -12.57
CA THR A 402 36.49 -22.68 -13.47
C THR A 402 35.83 -23.95 -13.99
N VAL A 403 36.16 -24.35 -15.23
CA VAL A 403 35.81 -25.70 -15.71
C VAL A 403 36.74 -26.68 -15.03
N TRP A 404 36.14 -27.51 -14.20
CA TRP A 404 36.85 -28.52 -13.45
C TRP A 404 36.64 -29.88 -14.09
N ARG A 405 37.78 -30.48 -14.45
CA ARG A 405 37.91 -31.87 -14.89
C ARG A 405 38.89 -32.50 -13.92
N PHE A 406 38.56 -33.63 -13.31
CA PHE A 406 39.53 -34.25 -12.41
C PHE A 406 40.68 -34.79 -13.25
N ARG A 407 41.90 -34.30 -12.99
CA ARG A 407 43.12 -34.84 -13.58
C ARG A 407 43.97 -35.46 -12.48
N THR A 408 44.25 -36.74 -12.59
CA THR A 408 45.36 -37.38 -11.87
C THR A 408 46.55 -37.54 -12.83
N THR A 409 47.70 -38.02 -12.32
CA THR A 409 48.93 -38.14 -13.13
C THR A 409 48.77 -38.97 -14.40
N ASP A 410 47.79 -39.89 -14.43
CA ASP A 410 47.61 -40.85 -15.51
C ASP A 410 46.17 -40.92 -16.08
N VAL A 411 45.21 -40.15 -15.52
CA VAL A 411 43.79 -40.20 -15.92
C VAL A 411 43.15 -38.82 -16.03
N VAL A 412 42.43 -38.60 -17.13
CA VAL A 412 41.46 -37.51 -17.27
C VAL A 412 40.07 -38.08 -16.95
N LEU A 413 39.49 -37.69 -15.83
CA LEU A 413 38.09 -38.01 -15.53
C LEU A 413 37.19 -36.92 -16.10
N ASN A 414 36.33 -37.34 -17.00
CA ASN A 414 35.24 -36.55 -17.52
C ASN A 414 34.01 -36.83 -16.65
N SER A 415 33.35 -35.77 -16.20
CA SER A 415 32.14 -35.90 -15.38
C SER A 415 31.14 -34.79 -15.70
N THR A 416 29.91 -35.03 -15.27
CA THR A 416 28.82 -34.05 -15.24
C THR A 416 28.04 -34.23 -13.95
N ILE A 417 27.43 -33.16 -13.43
CA ILE A 417 26.64 -33.21 -12.19
C ILE A 417 25.27 -32.63 -12.45
N TYR A 418 24.25 -33.30 -11.91
CA TYR A 418 22.86 -32.93 -11.98
C TYR A 418 22.29 -32.59 -10.60
N TRP A 419 21.49 -31.53 -10.52
CA TRP A 419 20.74 -31.22 -9.30
C TRP A 419 19.58 -32.20 -9.06
N SER A 420 19.36 -32.50 -7.78
CA SER A 420 18.10 -33.01 -7.24
C SER A 420 17.35 -31.86 -6.56
N SER A 421 16.02 -31.87 -6.59
CA SER A 421 15.19 -30.95 -5.80
C SER A 421 15.20 -31.27 -4.31
N THR A 422 15.86 -32.36 -3.91
CA THR A 422 15.85 -32.84 -2.52
C THR A 422 16.91 -32.13 -1.69
N LYS A 423 16.45 -31.37 -0.68
CA LYS A 423 17.30 -30.66 0.27
C LYS A 423 18.09 -31.63 1.16
N HIS A 424 19.33 -31.26 1.51
CA HIS A 424 20.20 -31.98 2.44
C HIS A 424 20.80 -31.01 3.47
N GLY A 425 20.11 -30.76 4.57
CA GLY A 425 20.56 -29.79 5.57
C GLY A 425 20.35 -28.34 5.12
N PRO A 426 20.93 -27.35 5.81
CA PRO A 426 20.53 -25.94 5.70
C PRO A 426 21.03 -25.23 4.44
N ASP A 427 22.13 -25.69 3.83
CA ASP A 427 22.84 -24.98 2.75
C ASP A 427 23.24 -25.91 1.58
N LYS A 428 22.72 -27.15 1.58
CA LYS A 428 23.07 -28.17 0.59
C LYS A 428 21.83 -28.88 0.05
N ALA A 429 21.99 -29.43 -1.13
CA ALA A 429 21.02 -30.31 -1.77
C ALA A 429 21.73 -31.52 -2.36
N TRP A 430 20.98 -32.58 -2.61
CA TRP A 430 21.51 -33.74 -3.30
C TRP A 430 21.82 -33.43 -4.76
N SER A 431 22.89 -34.06 -5.25
CA SER A 431 23.34 -33.93 -6.63
C SER A 431 23.98 -35.25 -7.07
N HIS A 432 23.84 -35.57 -8.35
CA HIS A 432 24.30 -36.83 -8.92
C HIS A 432 25.35 -36.58 -10.00
N GLY A 433 26.56 -37.06 -9.73
CA GLY A 433 27.69 -37.00 -10.66
C GLY A 433 27.75 -38.26 -11.51
N ILE A 434 27.70 -38.10 -12.83
CA ILE A 434 27.97 -39.18 -13.78
C ILE A 434 29.39 -38.99 -14.29
N ASN A 435 30.23 -40.02 -14.20
CA ASN A 435 31.63 -39.93 -14.59
C ASN A 435 32.09 -41.11 -15.43
N GLU A 436 33.20 -40.89 -16.13
CA GLU A 436 33.96 -41.91 -16.81
C GLU A 436 35.37 -41.96 -16.23
N VAL A 437 35.74 -43.15 -15.76
CA VAL A 437 37.09 -43.48 -15.31
C VAL A 437 37.75 -44.29 -16.40
N VAL A 438 38.90 -43.83 -16.88
CA VAL A 438 39.74 -44.57 -17.85
C VAL A 438 41.04 -44.95 -17.16
N PHE A 439 41.17 -46.18 -16.67
CA PHE A 439 42.44 -46.75 -16.21
C PHE A 439 42.82 -47.92 -17.12
N GLU A 440 43.81 -47.71 -17.99
CA GLU A 440 44.58 -48.66 -18.84
C GLU A 440 43.88 -49.85 -19.56
N THR A 441 42.67 -50.28 -19.21
CA THR A 441 41.74 -51.18 -19.93
C THR A 441 40.40 -51.39 -19.17
N ASP A 442 40.24 -50.91 -17.93
CA ASP A 442 39.02 -51.11 -17.12
C ASP A 442 38.11 -49.86 -17.09
N TYR A 443 36.88 -50.02 -17.58
CA TYR A 443 35.83 -49.01 -17.57
C TYR A 443 34.92 -49.24 -16.35
N THR A 444 35.00 -48.39 -15.32
CA THR A 444 34.03 -48.41 -14.20
C THR A 444 33.24 -47.10 -14.13
N PRO A 445 32.32 -46.84 -15.05
CA PRO A 445 31.43 -45.68 -14.96
C PRO A 445 30.43 -45.91 -13.83
N SER A 446 30.34 -44.97 -12.89
CA SER A 446 29.38 -45.00 -11.79
C SER A 446 28.60 -43.68 -11.74
N VAL A 447 27.50 -43.70 -10.99
CA VAL A 447 26.82 -42.49 -10.54
C VAL A 447 27.17 -42.28 -9.08
N SER A 448 27.81 -41.14 -8.80
CA SER A 448 28.18 -40.73 -7.45
C SER A 448 27.13 -39.75 -6.90
N PHE A 449 26.78 -39.88 -5.63
CA PHE A 449 25.85 -38.99 -4.96
C PHE A 449 26.62 -38.02 -4.05
N TYR A 450 26.29 -36.73 -4.09
CA TYR A 450 26.98 -35.70 -3.32
C TYR A 450 25.98 -34.76 -2.63
N PRO A 451 26.16 -34.49 -1.32
CA PRO A 451 25.53 -33.34 -0.67
C PRO A 451 26.31 -32.08 -1.05
N SER A 452 25.77 -31.33 -2.01
CA SER A 452 26.46 -30.20 -2.64
C SER A 452 25.90 -28.87 -2.18
N GLN A 453 26.78 -27.88 -2.00
CA GLN A 453 26.40 -26.54 -1.58
C GLN A 453 25.52 -25.86 -2.63
N TRP A 454 24.51 -25.10 -2.19
CA TRP A 454 23.61 -24.39 -3.11
C TRP A 454 24.31 -23.37 -4.02
N THR A 455 25.50 -22.90 -3.61
CA THR A 455 26.38 -22.01 -4.37
C THR A 455 27.15 -22.71 -5.49
N ASN A 456 27.06 -24.04 -5.59
CA ASN A 456 27.57 -24.75 -6.75
C ASN A 456 26.63 -24.55 -7.95
N THR A 457 27.17 -24.64 -9.17
CA THR A 457 26.39 -24.45 -10.38
C THR A 457 26.35 -25.73 -11.19
N PHE A 458 25.20 -26.40 -11.23
CA PHE A 458 25.05 -27.68 -11.91
C PHE A 458 23.94 -27.64 -12.96
N LEU A 459 23.93 -28.67 -13.79
CA LEU A 459 22.92 -28.88 -14.82
C LEU A 459 21.65 -29.47 -14.20
N VAL A 460 20.53 -29.35 -14.91
CA VAL A 460 19.25 -29.96 -14.51
C VAL A 460 18.67 -30.77 -15.66
N ARG A 461 18.05 -31.90 -15.31
CA ARG A 461 17.30 -32.78 -16.19
C ARG A 461 15.89 -32.86 -15.65
N CYS A 462 14.92 -32.22 -16.29
CA CYS A 462 13.55 -32.29 -15.82
C CYS A 462 12.96 -33.66 -16.09
N ILE A 463 12.05 -34.08 -15.22
CA ILE A 463 11.25 -35.31 -15.34
C ILE A 463 9.77 -34.91 -15.39
N ARG A 464 8.96 -35.63 -16.17
CA ARG A 464 7.53 -35.35 -16.30
C ARG A 464 6.76 -35.76 -15.03
N ASP A 465 5.71 -35.01 -14.72
CA ASP A 465 4.82 -35.21 -13.55
C ASP A 465 3.94 -36.47 -13.61
#